data_AF-A0A7S4C8E3-F1
#
_entry.id   AF-A0A7S4C8E3-F1
#
_cell.length_a   1.000
_cell.length_b   1.000
_cell.length_c   1.000
_cell.angle_alpha   90.00
_cell.angle_beta   90.00
_cell.angle_gamma   90.00
#
_symmetry.space_group_name_H-M   'P 1'
#
loop_
_entity.id
_entity.type
_entity.pdbx_description
1 polymer ?
#
loop_
_entity_poly.entity_id
_entity_poly.type
_entity_poly.pdbx_seq_one_letter_code
_entity_poly.pdbx_strand_id
1 'polypeptide(L)'
;FFSSTASAMVTVHDFVVKDAQGTDVRMSDWKGKVLLLVNVASQCGFTPQYRGLQALQDRFGAQPFAVVAFPCNQFGGQEPGTSAEVCEFARTKFAATFPVMAKVQVNGPGASALWDFLKAERPGVLGTRGVKWNFTKFLVDQSGRVRARYSSLASPESIAADIDALLTGRPRRRALNMCLKALTVLVVLMAVAGPMIVSEVMGGWTRKYTTRGFGLHEMPSLEGKVAIVTGANTGIGKESARELARRGAEVIVAARSRAKGEAAAADIRASVAEDVARAGLGAPRVRFMALDLASLTSVRQFAAEFRAGGSPLHILLLNAGVMKSPGTAFVGRTFDYGYAATTDGFESHIGINHLAHFYLTQLLRDTLVASAPARVVAVSSAAEKGAPPSGIDFGSWMARQPDYEDGQAYGQSKLANVIFSRELAAQLNGTGVTSYSCHPGIIATELGRYLEAAIDEELEGKSAVLHAINAAVALWFTQAQLTSADGALTQLYLASADAATLENGAFYEPIAAVGAPQHPKAHDAELQARLWAESEAAVQAALAKLN
;
A
#
# COMPACT_ATOMS: atom_id res chain seq x y z
N PHE A 1 -43.11 52.94 10.00
CA PHE A 1 -41.68 53.19 10.24
C PHE A 1 -41.00 51.88 10.64
N PHE A 2 -40.53 51.09 9.68
CA PHE A 2 -39.55 50.02 9.95
C PHE A 2 -38.24 50.47 9.31
N SER A 3 -37.37 51.04 10.14
CA SER A 3 -35.99 51.35 9.78
C SER A 3 -35.23 50.02 9.68
N SER A 4 -34.98 49.57 8.45
CA SER A 4 -33.99 48.53 8.17
C SER A 4 -32.62 49.15 8.37
N THR A 5 -32.07 49.04 9.57
CA THR A 5 -30.63 49.23 9.77
C THR A 5 -29.91 48.10 9.04
N ALA A 6 -29.35 48.41 7.88
CA ALA A 6 -28.40 47.54 7.21
C ALA A 6 -27.25 47.28 8.20
N SER A 7 -27.17 46.06 8.75
CA SER A 7 -25.99 45.60 9.45
C SER A 7 -24.82 45.71 8.48
N ALA A 8 -23.83 46.55 8.81
CA ALA A 8 -22.64 46.70 7.99
C ALA A 8 -21.94 45.33 7.88
N MET A 9 -21.82 44.80 6.66
CA MET A 9 -21.11 43.53 6.44
C MET A 9 -19.65 43.68 6.89
N VAL A 10 -19.21 42.81 7.81
CA VAL A 10 -17.82 42.75 8.28
C VAL A 10 -16.91 42.36 7.10
N THR A 11 -15.79 43.08 6.95
CA THR A 11 -14.79 42.89 5.91
C THR A 11 -13.40 42.77 6.51
N VAL A 12 -12.40 42.40 5.69
CA VAL A 12 -11.00 42.41 6.11
C VAL A 12 -10.55 43.77 6.64
N HIS A 13 -11.15 44.88 6.21
CA HIS A 13 -10.77 46.23 6.64
C HIS A 13 -11.16 46.58 8.07
N ASP A 14 -12.01 45.77 8.72
CA ASP A 14 -12.46 46.00 10.10
C ASP A 14 -11.49 45.43 11.15
N PHE A 15 -10.43 44.74 10.71
CA PHE A 15 -9.46 44.11 11.61
C PHE A 15 -8.23 45.00 11.85
N VAL A 16 -7.65 44.85 13.05
CA VAL A 16 -6.33 45.40 13.41
C VAL A 16 -5.38 44.23 13.62
N VAL A 17 -4.20 44.33 13.04
CA VAL A 17 -3.12 43.34 13.15
C VAL A 17 -1.87 44.01 13.71
N LYS A 18 -0.83 43.24 14.04
CA LYS A 18 0.45 43.78 14.51
C LYS A 18 1.52 43.64 13.43
N ASP A 19 2.38 44.64 13.28
CA ASP A 19 3.59 44.54 12.46
C ASP A 19 4.69 43.73 13.16
N ALA A 20 5.84 43.55 12.50
CA ALA A 20 6.96 42.79 13.06
C ALA A 20 7.54 43.39 14.36
N GLN A 21 7.28 44.66 14.66
CA GLN A 21 7.70 45.37 15.86
C GLN A 21 6.63 45.34 16.97
N GLY A 22 5.44 44.79 16.68
CA GLY A 22 4.33 44.70 17.62
C GLY A 22 3.39 45.91 17.63
N THR A 23 3.62 46.88 16.75
CA THR A 23 2.77 48.07 16.58
C THR A 23 1.50 47.72 15.80
N ASP A 24 0.38 48.33 16.18
CA ASP A 24 -0.91 48.10 15.56
C ASP A 24 -0.97 48.70 14.15
N VAL A 25 -1.38 47.88 13.19
CA VAL A 25 -1.62 48.24 11.79
C VAL A 25 -3.08 47.96 11.47
N ARG A 26 -3.80 48.98 10.98
CA ARG A 26 -5.21 48.82 10.63
C ARG A 26 -5.32 48.25 9.23
N MET A 27 -6.07 47.16 9.06
CA MET A 27 -6.30 46.60 7.73
C MET A 27 -7.06 47.57 6.80
N SER A 28 -7.71 48.59 7.36
CA SER A 28 -8.32 49.70 6.62
C SER A 28 -7.33 50.56 5.85
N ASP A 29 -6.05 50.56 6.23
CA ASP A 29 -5.00 51.34 5.56
C ASP A 29 -4.72 50.81 4.14
N TRP A 30 -5.13 49.57 3.87
CA TRP A 30 -5.09 48.93 2.56
C TRP A 30 -6.41 48.98 1.79
N LYS A 31 -7.38 49.79 2.23
CA LYS A 31 -8.66 49.96 1.51
C LYS A 31 -8.43 50.40 0.08
N GLY A 32 -9.16 49.79 -0.86
CA GLY A 32 -8.99 50.04 -2.29
C GLY A 32 -7.90 49.19 -2.94
N LYS A 33 -7.12 48.40 -2.18
CA LYS A 33 -6.14 47.46 -2.73
C LYS A 33 -6.66 46.03 -2.76
N VAL A 34 -6.27 45.28 -3.78
CA VAL A 34 -6.33 43.81 -3.79
C VAL A 34 -5.23 43.28 -2.87
N LEU A 35 -5.57 42.38 -1.95
CA LEU A 35 -4.58 41.82 -1.00
C LEU A 35 -4.41 40.33 -1.20
N LEU A 36 -3.16 39.88 -1.17
CA LEU A 36 -2.80 38.47 -1.05
C LEU A 36 -2.24 38.23 0.35
N LEU A 37 -3.10 37.77 1.26
CA LEU A 37 -2.73 37.44 2.64
C LEU A 37 -2.20 36.01 2.69
N VAL A 38 -1.00 35.80 3.23
CA VAL A 38 -0.34 34.49 3.22
C VAL A 38 0.30 34.18 4.57
N ASN A 39 0.11 32.96 5.08
CA ASN A 39 0.89 32.51 6.22
C ASN A 39 2.23 31.93 5.73
N VAL A 40 3.33 32.27 6.39
CA VAL A 40 4.69 31.93 5.93
C VAL A 40 5.51 31.24 7.02
N ALA A 41 6.53 30.50 6.58
CA ALA A 41 7.52 29.85 7.42
C ALA A 41 8.91 29.88 6.74
N SER A 42 9.98 30.12 7.50
CA SER A 42 11.36 30.20 6.98
C SER A 42 12.04 28.83 6.81
N GLN A 43 11.60 27.81 7.54
CA GLN A 43 12.17 26.45 7.52
C GLN A 43 11.19 25.42 6.93
N CYS A 44 10.35 25.85 5.99
CA CYS A 44 9.35 25.01 5.33
C CYS A 44 9.84 24.52 3.95
N GLY A 45 9.41 23.34 3.50
CA GLY A 45 9.64 22.89 2.12
C GLY A 45 9.09 23.86 1.05
N PHE A 46 8.04 24.63 1.39
CA PHE A 46 7.46 25.66 0.53
C PHE A 46 8.11 27.04 0.65
N THR A 47 9.15 27.21 1.46
CA THR A 47 9.89 28.49 1.61
C THR A 47 10.33 29.11 0.28
N PRO A 48 10.73 28.35 -0.77
CA PRO A 48 11.04 28.94 -2.07
C PRO A 48 9.91 29.78 -2.69
N GLN A 49 8.65 29.61 -2.27
CA GLN A 49 7.52 30.43 -2.73
C GLN A 49 7.63 31.91 -2.36
N TYR A 50 8.50 32.32 -1.42
CA TYR A 50 8.83 33.73 -1.22
C TYR A 50 9.27 34.41 -2.54
N ARG A 51 9.97 33.69 -3.43
CA ARG A 51 10.34 34.21 -4.77
C ARG A 51 9.12 34.51 -5.63
N GLY A 52 8.14 33.60 -5.66
CA GLY A 52 6.91 33.80 -6.41
C GLY A 52 6.04 34.91 -5.83
N LEU A 53 5.98 35.01 -4.50
CA LEU A 53 5.31 36.12 -3.81
C LEU A 53 5.97 37.46 -4.13
N GLN A 54 7.31 37.51 -4.12
CA GLN A 54 8.05 38.70 -4.50
C GLN A 54 7.82 39.05 -5.98
N ALA A 55 7.83 38.07 -6.89
CA ALA A 55 7.53 38.29 -8.29
C ALA A 55 6.11 38.85 -8.52
N LEU A 56 5.11 38.41 -7.73
CA LEU A 56 3.77 39.03 -7.75
C LEU A 56 3.81 40.48 -7.24
N GLN A 57 4.55 40.73 -6.16
CA GLN A 57 4.71 42.07 -5.59
C GLN A 57 5.40 43.01 -6.59
N ASP A 58 6.44 42.57 -7.28
CA ASP A 58 7.14 43.35 -8.32
C ASP A 58 6.21 43.62 -9.51
N ARG A 59 5.47 42.60 -9.94
CA ARG A 59 4.58 42.69 -11.11
C ARG A 59 3.39 43.61 -10.88
N PHE A 60 2.75 43.53 -9.72
CA PHE A 60 1.48 44.21 -9.46
C PHE A 60 1.58 45.33 -8.42
N GLY A 61 2.70 45.49 -7.73
CA GLY A 61 2.84 46.46 -6.62
C GLY A 61 2.73 47.92 -7.02
N ALA A 62 2.91 48.26 -8.31
CA ALA A 62 2.64 49.59 -8.85
C ALA A 62 1.13 49.86 -9.06
N GLN A 63 0.30 48.82 -9.05
CA GLN A 63 -1.16 48.88 -9.07
C GLN A 63 -1.68 48.87 -7.62
N PRO A 64 -2.99 49.05 -7.36
CA PRO A 64 -3.55 48.91 -6.02
C PRO A 64 -3.57 47.43 -5.59
N PHE A 65 -2.39 46.85 -5.34
CA PHE A 65 -2.17 45.48 -4.91
C PHE A 65 -1.07 45.42 -3.83
N ALA A 66 -1.18 44.48 -2.90
CA ALA A 66 -0.10 44.13 -1.99
C ALA A 66 -0.15 42.66 -1.56
N VAL A 67 1.02 42.04 -1.45
CA VAL A 67 1.22 40.83 -0.64
C VAL A 67 1.34 41.24 0.83
N VAL A 68 0.75 40.48 1.75
CA VAL A 68 0.93 40.66 3.20
C VAL A 68 1.21 39.31 3.84
N ALA A 69 2.40 39.14 4.40
CA ALA A 69 2.87 37.88 4.95
C ALA A 69 2.72 37.82 6.47
N PHE A 70 2.22 36.71 6.98
CA PHE A 70 1.99 36.45 8.41
C PHE A 70 2.79 35.22 8.84
N PRO A 71 3.90 35.37 9.58
CA PRO A 71 4.67 34.23 10.07
C PRO A 71 3.81 33.30 10.95
N CYS A 72 3.96 31.99 10.81
CA CYS A 72 3.20 31.02 11.60
C CYS A 72 4.02 29.77 11.95
N ASN A 73 4.11 29.48 13.26
CA ASN A 73 4.90 28.35 13.76
C ASN A 73 4.07 27.09 14.09
N GLN A 74 2.77 27.07 13.74
CA GLN A 74 1.88 25.96 14.11
C GLN A 74 2.11 24.67 13.32
N PHE A 75 2.87 24.73 12.21
CA PHE A 75 3.08 23.60 11.31
C PHE A 75 4.54 23.15 11.40
N GLY A 76 4.78 22.04 12.09
CA GLY A 76 6.11 21.42 12.23
C GLY A 76 7.16 22.27 12.93
N GLY A 77 6.78 23.34 13.65
CA GLY A 77 7.74 24.23 14.31
C GLY A 77 8.68 24.97 13.33
N GLN A 78 8.26 25.15 12.08
CA GLN A 78 9.11 25.63 10.97
C GLN A 78 9.33 27.15 10.92
N GLU A 79 8.83 27.90 11.90
CA GLU A 79 9.05 29.34 12.05
C GLU A 79 9.39 29.67 13.51
N PRO A 80 10.51 29.16 14.05
CA PRO A 80 10.82 29.30 15.48
C PRO A 80 11.21 30.73 15.87
N GLY A 81 11.86 31.48 14.96
CA GLY A 81 12.40 32.82 15.22
C GLY A 81 11.36 33.93 15.44
N THR A 82 11.77 35.05 16.01
CA THR A 82 10.92 36.23 16.28
C THR A 82 10.41 36.87 14.97
N SER A 83 9.34 37.68 15.05
CA SER A 83 8.81 38.39 13.87
C SER A 83 9.86 39.26 13.18
N ALA A 84 10.80 39.83 13.93
CA ALA A 84 11.92 40.61 13.41
C ALA A 84 12.90 39.74 12.61
N GLU A 85 13.26 38.58 13.14
CA GLU A 85 14.14 37.61 12.46
C GLU A 85 13.51 37.08 11.16
N VAL A 86 12.19 36.83 11.16
CA VAL A 86 11.48 36.39 9.95
C VAL A 86 11.45 37.50 8.89
N CYS A 87 11.24 38.75 9.30
CA CYS A 87 11.28 39.90 8.40
C CYS A 87 12.67 40.08 7.78
N GLU A 88 13.73 39.97 8.60
CA GLU A 88 15.11 40.02 8.13
C GLU A 88 15.44 38.86 7.19
N PHE A 89 15.00 37.64 7.49
CA PHE A 89 15.14 36.48 6.62
C PHE A 89 14.48 36.70 5.25
N ALA A 90 13.24 37.16 5.22
CA ALA A 90 12.51 37.40 3.97
C ALA A 90 13.21 38.46 3.10
N ARG A 91 13.71 39.54 3.73
CA ARG A 91 14.44 40.61 3.04
C ARG A 91 15.80 40.16 2.53
N THR A 92 16.61 39.52 3.36
CA THR A 92 17.99 39.15 3.01
C THR A 92 18.05 37.99 2.03
N LYS A 93 17.20 36.96 2.19
CA LYS A 93 17.25 35.75 1.37
C LYS A 93 16.44 35.82 0.09
N PHE A 94 15.36 36.61 0.07
CA PHE A 94 14.41 36.66 -1.04
C PHE A 94 14.16 38.06 -1.57
N ALA A 95 14.87 39.08 -1.07
CA ALA A 95 14.66 40.48 -1.42
C ALA A 95 13.19 40.91 -1.24
N ALA A 96 12.51 40.37 -0.23
CA ALA A 96 11.09 40.63 -0.02
C ALA A 96 10.83 42.12 0.26
N THR A 97 10.02 42.77 -0.57
CA THR A 97 9.64 44.19 -0.43
C THR A 97 8.25 44.38 0.17
N PHE A 98 7.46 43.30 0.27
CA PHE A 98 6.15 43.31 0.89
C PHE A 98 6.21 43.24 2.43
N PRO A 99 5.17 43.74 3.14
CA PRO A 99 5.13 43.69 4.59
C PRO A 99 5.09 42.25 5.13
N VAL A 100 5.94 42.00 6.12
CA VAL A 100 5.91 40.81 6.98
C VAL A 100 5.43 41.25 8.37
N MET A 101 4.29 40.72 8.79
CA MET A 101 3.58 41.09 10.00
C MET A 101 4.11 40.33 11.23
N ALA A 102 3.55 40.61 12.40
CA ALA A 102 3.79 39.80 13.59
C ALA A 102 3.44 38.34 13.35
N LYS A 103 4.18 37.42 13.99
CA LYS A 103 3.85 36.01 14.03
C LYS A 103 2.45 35.81 14.65
N VAL A 104 1.63 34.98 14.02
CA VAL A 104 0.27 34.68 14.47
C VAL A 104 0.00 33.18 14.51
N GLN A 105 -1.00 32.80 15.29
CA GLN A 105 -1.68 31.51 15.11
C GLN A 105 -2.81 31.69 14.10
N VAL A 106 -2.94 30.72 13.20
CA VAL A 106 -3.98 30.67 12.16
C VAL A 106 -5.04 29.61 12.45
N ASN A 107 -4.80 28.73 13.44
CA ASN A 107 -5.70 27.66 13.87
C ASN A 107 -5.85 27.61 15.40
N GLY A 108 -6.91 26.95 15.85
CA GLY A 108 -7.17 26.68 17.27
C GLY A 108 -7.70 27.89 18.03
N PRO A 109 -7.93 27.75 19.35
CA PRO A 109 -8.50 28.81 20.20
C PRO A 109 -7.68 30.10 20.27
N GLY A 110 -6.38 30.02 19.97
CA GLY A 110 -5.48 31.18 19.92
C GLY A 110 -5.33 31.82 18.53
N ALA A 111 -6.11 31.38 17.53
CA ALA A 111 -6.05 31.94 16.18
C ALA A 111 -6.37 33.44 16.19
N SER A 112 -5.72 34.20 15.32
CA SER A 112 -6.06 35.62 15.19
C SER A 112 -7.45 35.80 14.60
N ALA A 113 -8.16 36.84 15.04
CA ALA A 113 -9.51 37.15 14.59
C ALA A 113 -9.61 37.31 13.06
N LEU A 114 -8.57 37.89 12.43
CA LEU A 114 -8.48 37.98 10.97
C LEU A 114 -8.43 36.59 10.34
N TRP A 115 -7.61 35.67 10.85
CA TRP A 115 -7.48 34.32 10.28
C TRP A 115 -8.75 33.49 10.47
N ASP A 116 -9.45 33.63 11.60
CA ASP A 116 -10.76 33.00 11.79
C ASP A 116 -11.80 33.51 10.79
N PHE A 117 -11.84 34.83 10.56
CA PHE A 117 -12.69 35.43 9.54
C PHE A 117 -12.37 34.92 8.13
N LEU A 118 -11.09 34.89 7.73
CA LEU A 118 -10.68 34.39 6.40
C LEU A 118 -11.11 32.94 6.17
N LYS A 119 -10.91 32.06 7.17
CA LYS A 119 -11.31 30.64 7.09
C LYS A 119 -12.83 30.46 7.05
N ALA A 120 -13.59 31.35 7.70
CA ALA A 120 -15.06 31.31 7.70
C ALA A 120 -15.63 31.76 6.35
N GLU A 121 -15.12 32.85 5.79
CA GLU A 121 -15.54 33.38 4.49
C GLU A 121 -15.19 32.43 3.34
N ARG A 122 -14.04 31.77 3.41
CA ARG A 122 -13.59 30.79 2.40
C ARG A 122 -13.08 29.51 3.05
N PRO A 123 -13.98 28.55 3.35
CA PRO A 123 -13.57 27.22 3.78
C PRO A 123 -12.83 26.48 2.66
N GLY A 124 -12.03 25.49 3.04
CA GLY A 124 -11.33 24.59 2.13
C GLY A 124 -12.24 23.48 1.58
N VAL A 125 -11.61 22.46 0.99
CA VAL A 125 -12.29 21.29 0.42
C VAL A 125 -13.18 20.61 1.48
N LEU A 126 -14.38 20.17 1.08
CA LEU A 126 -15.41 19.58 1.94
C LEU A 126 -15.82 20.47 3.13
N GLY A 127 -15.71 21.80 2.99
CA GLY A 127 -16.13 22.74 4.04
C GLY A 127 -15.15 22.84 5.22
N THR A 128 -13.97 22.23 5.12
CA THR A 128 -12.97 22.25 6.19
C THR A 128 -12.43 23.66 6.43
N ARG A 129 -12.52 24.17 7.66
CA ARG A 129 -12.08 25.55 7.96
C ARG A 129 -10.59 25.67 8.23
N GLY A 130 -9.99 24.68 8.90
CA GLY A 130 -8.59 24.73 9.33
C GLY A 130 -7.59 24.98 8.18
N VAL A 131 -6.58 25.82 8.43
CA VAL A 131 -5.40 25.96 7.57
C VAL A 131 -4.58 24.68 7.71
N LYS A 132 -4.25 24.02 6.61
CA LYS A 132 -3.61 22.70 6.65
C LYS A 132 -2.09 22.78 6.79
N TRP A 133 -1.47 23.82 6.21
CA TRP A 133 -0.02 23.97 6.22
C TRP A 133 0.40 25.44 5.99
N ASN A 134 1.71 25.72 6.17
CA ASN A 134 2.32 27.00 5.81
C ASN A 134 2.21 27.28 4.31
N PHE A 135 2.16 28.55 3.92
CA PHE A 135 1.94 29.02 2.55
C PHE A 135 0.49 28.85 2.04
N THR A 136 -0.52 28.83 2.91
CA THR A 136 -1.92 29.03 2.47
C THR A 136 -2.15 30.51 2.17
N LYS A 137 -2.85 30.84 1.08
CA LYS A 137 -3.12 32.23 0.67
C LYS A 137 -4.60 32.53 0.60
N PHE A 138 -4.97 33.76 0.93
CA PHE A 138 -6.29 34.32 0.73
C PHE A 138 -6.20 35.56 -0.16
N LEU A 139 -6.99 35.57 -1.22
CA LEU A 139 -7.10 36.72 -2.12
C LEU A 139 -8.33 37.54 -1.74
N VAL A 140 -8.11 38.81 -1.46
CA VAL A 140 -9.10 39.78 -0.98
C VAL A 140 -9.22 40.89 -2.02
N ASP A 141 -10.44 41.29 -2.36
CA ASP A 141 -10.65 42.40 -3.31
C ASP A 141 -10.54 43.78 -2.66
N GLN A 142 -10.64 44.82 -3.48
CA GLN A 142 -10.51 46.23 -3.09
C GLN A 142 -11.53 46.69 -2.03
N SER A 143 -12.63 45.94 -1.85
CA SER A 143 -13.66 46.23 -0.85
C SER A 143 -13.45 45.46 0.46
N GLY A 144 -12.40 44.65 0.55
CA GLY A 144 -12.09 43.84 1.74
C GLY A 144 -12.82 42.50 1.79
N ARG A 145 -13.44 42.05 0.68
CA ARG A 145 -14.15 40.75 0.62
C ARG A 145 -13.21 39.64 0.20
N VAL A 146 -13.30 38.48 0.85
CA VAL A 146 -12.47 37.31 0.54
C VAL A 146 -12.99 36.61 -0.72
N ARG A 147 -12.18 36.61 -1.78
CA ARG A 147 -12.57 36.11 -3.11
C ARG A 147 -12.14 34.68 -3.38
N ALA A 148 -10.98 34.29 -2.86
CA ALA A 148 -10.45 32.95 -3.05
C ALA A 148 -9.52 32.54 -1.91
N ARG A 149 -9.38 31.23 -1.73
CA ARG A 149 -8.41 30.57 -0.85
C ARG A 149 -7.59 29.60 -1.68
N TYR A 150 -6.27 29.61 -1.49
CA TYR A 150 -5.31 28.77 -2.20
C TYR A 150 -4.52 27.96 -1.18
N SER A 151 -4.38 26.65 -1.40
CA SER A 151 -3.58 25.79 -0.53
C SER A 151 -2.08 26.06 -0.72
N SER A 152 -1.26 25.47 0.16
CA SER A 152 0.20 25.52 0.08
C SER A 152 0.78 25.02 -1.24
N LEU A 153 0.07 24.11 -1.93
CA LEU A 153 0.49 23.56 -3.22
C LEU A 153 0.26 24.53 -4.39
N ALA A 154 -0.62 25.52 -4.24
CA ALA A 154 -0.86 26.51 -5.27
C ALA A 154 0.32 27.48 -5.36
N SER A 155 1.04 27.46 -6.49
CA SER A 155 2.16 28.37 -6.71
C SER A 155 1.67 29.82 -6.80
N PRO A 156 2.43 30.82 -6.31
CA PRO A 156 2.06 32.24 -6.44
C PRO A 156 1.77 32.66 -7.88
N GLU A 157 2.53 32.17 -8.85
CA GLU A 157 2.37 32.49 -10.28
C GLU A 157 0.99 32.10 -10.80
N SER A 158 0.42 30.98 -10.31
CA SER A 158 -0.91 30.51 -10.69
C SER A 158 -2.04 31.47 -10.26
N ILE A 159 -1.76 32.36 -9.30
CA ILE A 159 -2.70 33.35 -8.74
C ILE A 159 -2.70 34.65 -9.54
N ALA A 160 -1.66 34.91 -10.35
CA ALA A 160 -1.49 36.18 -11.07
C ALA A 160 -2.71 36.57 -11.92
N ALA A 161 -3.35 35.61 -12.58
CA ALA A 161 -4.54 35.86 -13.39
C ALA A 161 -5.77 36.26 -12.56
N ASP A 162 -5.86 35.87 -11.30
CA ASP A 162 -6.95 36.28 -10.41
C ASP A 162 -6.74 37.67 -9.84
N ILE A 163 -5.48 38.00 -9.54
CA ILE A 163 -5.09 39.35 -9.15
C ILE A 163 -5.41 40.32 -10.31
N ASP A 164 -4.98 40.00 -11.53
CA ASP A 164 -5.26 40.79 -12.73
C ASP A 164 -6.76 40.99 -12.98
N ALA A 165 -7.56 39.93 -12.82
CA ALA A 165 -9.02 40.02 -12.95
C ALA A 165 -9.67 40.96 -11.92
N LEU A 166 -9.19 40.96 -10.67
CA LEU A 166 -9.68 41.87 -9.64
C LEU A 166 -9.22 43.31 -9.87
N LEU A 167 -8.00 43.51 -10.35
CA LEU A 167 -7.45 44.85 -10.64
C LEU A 167 -8.10 45.50 -11.87
N THR A 168 -8.46 44.71 -12.89
CA THR A 168 -9.04 45.20 -14.15
C THR A 168 -10.57 45.18 -14.19
N GLY A 169 -11.23 44.62 -13.17
CA GLY A 169 -12.69 44.47 -13.13
C GLY A 169 -13.26 43.50 -14.16
N ARG A 170 -12.42 42.69 -14.83
CA ARG A 170 -12.84 41.73 -15.87
C ARG A 170 -13.29 40.41 -15.23
N PRO A 171 -14.53 39.96 -15.43
CA PRO A 171 -14.98 38.66 -14.92
C PRO A 171 -14.23 37.52 -15.64
N ARG A 172 -13.62 36.62 -14.88
CA ARG A 172 -12.96 35.42 -15.43
C ARG A 172 -14.04 34.46 -15.98
N ARG A 173 -13.83 33.89 -17.17
CA ARG A 173 -14.63 32.76 -17.74
C ARG A 173 -14.40 31.44 -16.95
N ARG A 174 -14.51 31.49 -15.62
CA ARG A 174 -14.16 30.39 -14.70
C ARG A 174 -15.22 29.29 -14.66
N ALA A 175 -16.50 29.63 -14.75
CA ALA A 175 -17.59 28.65 -14.69
C ALA A 175 -17.49 27.62 -15.82
N LEU A 176 -17.21 28.06 -17.05
CA LEU A 176 -17.12 27.17 -18.20
C LEU A 176 -15.93 26.20 -18.11
N ASN A 177 -14.73 26.68 -17.74
CA ASN A 177 -13.55 25.81 -17.60
C ASN A 177 -13.62 24.89 -16.38
N MET A 178 -14.32 25.28 -15.31
CA MET A 178 -14.53 24.44 -14.14
C MET A 178 -15.60 23.38 -14.39
N CYS A 179 -16.70 23.73 -15.07
CA CYS A 179 -17.69 22.77 -15.57
C CYS A 179 -17.09 21.82 -16.60
N LEU A 180 -16.23 22.29 -17.51
CA LEU A 180 -15.57 21.41 -18.48
C LEU A 180 -14.61 20.45 -17.80
N LYS A 181 -13.80 20.92 -16.84
CA LYS A 181 -12.92 20.05 -16.04
C LYS A 181 -13.70 19.08 -15.15
N ALA A 182 -14.77 19.53 -14.50
CA ALA A 182 -15.63 18.67 -13.70
C ALA A 182 -16.36 17.64 -14.56
N LEU A 183 -16.79 18.02 -15.76
CA LEU A 183 -17.38 17.12 -16.75
C LEU A 183 -16.35 16.13 -17.29
N THR A 184 -15.11 16.54 -17.55
CA THR A 184 -14.03 15.62 -17.94
C THR A 184 -13.69 14.65 -16.80
N VAL A 185 -13.60 15.13 -15.55
CA VAL A 185 -13.41 14.27 -14.38
C VAL A 185 -14.57 13.29 -14.24
N LEU A 186 -15.81 13.76 -14.38
CA LEU A 186 -17.01 12.92 -14.30
C LEU A 186 -17.07 11.90 -15.44
N VAL A 187 -16.77 12.28 -16.68
CA VAL A 187 -16.73 11.38 -17.84
C VAL A 187 -15.63 10.33 -17.67
N VAL A 188 -14.45 10.72 -17.17
CA VAL A 188 -13.36 9.76 -16.92
C VAL A 188 -13.69 8.85 -15.74
N LEU A 189 -14.25 9.37 -14.65
CA LEU A 189 -14.77 8.54 -13.55
C LEU A 189 -15.85 7.58 -14.05
N MET A 190 -16.78 8.03 -14.91
CA MET A 190 -17.80 7.17 -15.51
C MET A 190 -17.20 6.18 -16.51
N ALA A 191 -16.11 6.51 -17.21
CA ALA A 191 -15.43 5.61 -18.14
C ALA A 191 -14.56 4.56 -17.44
N VAL A 192 -14.08 4.82 -16.22
CA VAL A 192 -13.31 3.86 -15.40
C VAL A 192 -14.24 3.09 -14.46
N ALA A 193 -15.03 3.80 -13.65
CA ALA A 193 -15.95 3.20 -12.69
C ALA A 193 -17.20 2.62 -13.37
N GLY A 194 -17.67 3.16 -14.50
CA GLY A 194 -18.85 2.63 -15.20
C GLY A 194 -18.68 1.20 -15.67
N PRO A 195 -17.63 0.84 -16.44
CA PRO A 195 -17.35 -0.55 -16.79
C PRO A 195 -17.13 -1.45 -15.58
N MET A 196 -16.58 -0.95 -14.47
CA MET A 196 -16.39 -1.71 -13.23
C MET A 196 -17.70 -1.94 -12.47
N ILE A 197 -18.55 -0.92 -12.32
CA ILE A 197 -19.89 -1.02 -11.72
C ILE A 197 -20.77 -1.93 -12.58
N VAL A 198 -20.73 -1.76 -13.90
CA VAL A 198 -21.45 -2.62 -14.85
C VAL A 198 -20.93 -4.06 -14.78
N SER A 199 -19.61 -4.26 -14.68
CA SER A 199 -19.00 -5.57 -14.43
C SER A 199 -19.59 -6.18 -13.16
N GLU A 200 -19.56 -5.48 -12.02
CA GLU A 200 -20.09 -6.04 -10.76
C GLU A 200 -21.59 -6.29 -10.75
N VAL A 201 -22.39 -5.39 -11.33
CA VAL A 201 -23.84 -5.59 -11.46
C VAL A 201 -24.16 -6.77 -12.38
N MET A 202 -23.30 -7.08 -13.35
CA MET A 202 -23.41 -8.27 -14.21
C MET A 202 -22.67 -9.50 -13.67
N GLY A 203 -22.28 -9.50 -12.38
CA GLY A 203 -21.64 -10.63 -11.71
C GLY A 203 -20.12 -10.68 -11.80
N GLY A 204 -19.48 -9.50 -11.85
CA GLY A 204 -18.10 -9.20 -12.23
C GLY A 204 -16.94 -9.82 -11.45
N TRP A 205 -15.78 -9.17 -11.55
CA TRP A 205 -14.50 -9.72 -11.07
C TRP A 205 -14.45 -9.89 -9.54
N THR A 206 -15.10 -9.03 -8.76
CA THR A 206 -15.20 -9.21 -7.29
C THR A 206 -16.10 -10.38 -6.89
N ARG A 207 -17.02 -10.83 -7.77
CA ARG A 207 -17.83 -12.03 -7.53
C ARG A 207 -16.96 -13.28 -7.35
N LYS A 208 -15.81 -13.36 -8.04
CA LYS A 208 -14.80 -14.41 -7.79
C LYS A 208 -14.34 -14.40 -6.32
N TYR A 209 -14.03 -13.22 -5.78
CA TYR A 209 -13.51 -13.06 -4.43
C TYR A 209 -14.58 -13.01 -3.32
N THR A 210 -15.86 -12.87 -3.67
CA THR A 210 -16.99 -12.73 -2.70
C THR A 210 -17.95 -13.93 -2.69
N THR A 211 -17.95 -14.76 -3.74
CA THR A 211 -18.72 -16.02 -3.75
C THR A 211 -17.93 -17.09 -3.00
N ARG A 212 -18.37 -17.46 -1.80
CA ARG A 212 -17.73 -18.49 -1.00
C ARG A 212 -18.13 -19.88 -1.50
N GLY A 213 -17.22 -20.54 -2.24
CA GLY A 213 -17.34 -21.96 -2.58
C GLY A 213 -16.98 -22.91 -1.44
N PHE A 214 -16.38 -22.39 -0.37
CA PHE A 214 -15.99 -23.13 0.83
C PHE A 214 -16.03 -22.22 2.06
N GLY A 215 -16.53 -22.74 3.17
CA GLY A 215 -16.44 -22.14 4.49
C GLY A 215 -15.84 -23.09 5.51
N LEU A 216 -15.22 -22.51 6.56
CA LEU A 216 -14.55 -23.29 7.59
C LEU A 216 -15.43 -24.36 8.25
N HIS A 217 -16.76 -24.16 8.31
CA HIS A 217 -17.72 -25.11 8.85
C HIS A 217 -17.76 -26.45 8.07
N GLU A 218 -17.48 -26.43 6.77
CA GLU A 218 -17.43 -27.59 5.89
C GLU A 218 -16.13 -28.39 6.00
N MET A 219 -15.12 -27.84 6.69
CA MET A 219 -13.83 -28.50 6.85
C MET A 219 -13.98 -29.80 7.67
N PRO A 220 -13.51 -30.96 7.18
CA PRO A 220 -13.65 -32.22 7.90
C PRO A 220 -12.76 -32.27 9.16
N SER A 221 -12.95 -33.30 9.98
CA SER A 221 -11.97 -33.64 11.01
C SER A 221 -10.63 -34.00 10.35
N LEU A 222 -9.55 -33.53 10.95
CA LEU A 222 -8.17 -33.81 10.57
C LEU A 222 -7.44 -34.56 11.69
N GLU A 223 -8.19 -35.25 12.55
CA GLU A 223 -7.63 -36.14 13.57
C GLU A 223 -6.66 -37.15 12.94
N GLY A 224 -5.51 -37.35 13.60
CA GLY A 224 -4.45 -38.23 13.10
C GLY A 224 -3.64 -37.66 11.92
N LYS A 225 -4.01 -36.50 11.37
CA LYS A 225 -3.23 -35.84 10.32
C LYS A 225 -2.13 -34.97 10.91
N VAL A 226 -1.05 -34.83 10.16
CA VAL A 226 0.13 -34.04 10.52
C VAL A 226 0.39 -33.05 9.39
N ALA A 227 0.51 -31.78 9.73
CA ALA A 227 0.65 -30.68 8.79
C ALA A 227 1.89 -29.84 9.10
N ILE A 228 2.66 -29.51 8.05
CA ILE A 228 3.69 -28.48 8.10
C ILE A 228 3.15 -27.25 7.38
N VAL A 229 3.23 -26.08 8.02
CA VAL A 229 2.86 -24.79 7.41
C VAL A 229 4.04 -23.85 7.48
N THR A 230 4.61 -23.50 6.31
CA THR A 230 5.73 -22.56 6.24
C THR A 230 5.23 -21.12 6.43
N GLY A 231 5.97 -20.31 7.20
CA GLY A 231 5.59 -18.93 7.50
C GLY A 231 4.37 -18.80 8.41
N ALA A 232 4.12 -19.81 9.25
CA ALA A 232 2.93 -19.89 10.10
C ALA A 232 2.96 -19.02 11.38
N ASN A 233 3.90 -18.08 11.50
CA ASN A 233 4.00 -17.21 12.66
C ASN A 233 3.10 -15.96 12.57
N THR A 234 2.60 -15.61 11.38
CA THR A 234 1.75 -14.43 11.13
C THR A 234 0.83 -14.63 9.92
N GLY A 235 -0.20 -13.78 9.79
CA GLY A 235 -1.02 -13.66 8.58
C GLY A 235 -1.70 -14.97 8.17
N ILE A 236 -1.81 -15.18 6.85
CA ILE A 236 -2.50 -16.32 6.23
C ILE A 236 -1.98 -17.68 6.72
N GLY A 237 -0.66 -17.81 6.90
CA GLY A 237 -0.04 -19.05 7.39
C GLY A 237 -0.44 -19.37 8.83
N LYS A 238 -0.50 -18.35 9.70
CA LYS A 238 -0.94 -18.52 11.10
C LYS A 238 -2.42 -18.89 11.18
N GLU A 239 -3.27 -18.22 10.39
CA GLU A 239 -4.70 -18.57 10.31
C GLU A 239 -4.89 -20.00 9.81
N SER A 240 -4.13 -20.42 8.80
CA SER A 240 -4.22 -21.79 8.29
C SER A 240 -3.77 -22.82 9.32
N ALA A 241 -2.66 -22.55 10.03
CA ALA A 241 -2.20 -23.39 11.13
C ALA A 241 -3.24 -23.48 12.27
N ARG A 242 -3.94 -22.37 12.57
CA ARG A 242 -5.02 -22.34 13.56
C ARG A 242 -6.19 -23.22 13.16
N GLU A 243 -6.69 -23.09 11.94
CA GLU A 243 -7.86 -23.87 11.50
C GLU A 243 -7.55 -25.36 11.34
N LEU A 244 -6.34 -25.72 10.88
CA LEU A 244 -5.90 -27.12 10.85
C LEU A 244 -5.87 -27.71 12.27
N ALA A 245 -5.31 -26.97 13.25
CA ALA A 245 -5.27 -27.40 14.64
C ALA A 245 -6.66 -27.49 15.27
N ARG A 246 -7.56 -26.55 14.96
CA ARG A 246 -8.97 -26.56 15.40
C ARG A 246 -9.70 -27.82 14.94
N ARG A 247 -9.30 -28.40 13.79
CA ARG A 247 -9.84 -29.66 13.27
C ARG A 247 -9.08 -30.91 13.73
N GLY A 248 -8.14 -30.80 14.67
CA GLY A 248 -7.47 -31.95 15.30
C GLY A 248 -6.15 -32.39 14.67
N ALA A 249 -5.68 -31.68 13.64
CA ALA A 249 -4.37 -31.95 13.06
C ALA A 249 -3.25 -31.64 14.07
N GLU A 250 -2.18 -32.43 14.01
CA GLU A 250 -0.89 -32.01 14.55
C GLU A 250 -0.26 -31.00 13.60
N VAL A 251 0.11 -29.81 14.10
CA VAL A 251 0.59 -28.71 13.26
C VAL A 251 1.99 -28.29 13.66
N ILE A 252 2.89 -28.28 12.68
CA ILE A 252 4.24 -27.76 12.76
C ILE A 252 4.22 -26.33 12.22
N VAL A 253 4.34 -25.37 13.13
CA VAL A 253 4.54 -23.95 12.82
C VAL A 253 6.00 -23.77 12.41
N ALA A 254 6.25 -23.76 11.10
CA ALA A 254 7.58 -23.61 10.54
C ALA A 254 7.88 -22.13 10.24
N ALA A 255 8.86 -21.55 10.93
CA ALA A 255 9.22 -20.14 10.75
C ALA A 255 10.68 -19.87 11.12
N ARG A 256 11.23 -18.77 10.59
CA ARG A 256 12.63 -18.36 10.82
C ARG A 256 12.88 -17.96 12.27
N SER A 257 12.02 -17.13 12.85
CA SER A 257 12.22 -16.58 14.19
C SER A 257 11.67 -17.52 15.25
N ARG A 258 12.55 -18.08 16.09
CA ARG A 258 12.17 -18.91 17.24
C ARG A 258 11.15 -18.22 18.14
N ALA A 259 11.47 -17.02 18.62
CA ALA A 259 10.60 -16.28 19.51
C ALA A 259 9.19 -16.03 18.92
N LYS A 260 9.10 -15.57 17.67
CA LYS A 260 7.80 -15.33 17.03
C LYS A 260 7.05 -16.63 16.72
N GLY A 261 7.77 -17.69 16.34
CA GLY A 261 7.18 -18.99 16.03
C GLY A 261 6.64 -19.71 17.27
N GLU A 262 7.39 -19.73 18.37
CA GLU A 262 6.95 -20.29 19.66
C GLU A 262 5.75 -19.53 20.22
N ALA A 263 5.77 -18.18 20.15
CA ALA A 263 4.64 -17.35 20.53
C ALA A 263 3.40 -17.65 19.68
N ALA A 264 3.55 -17.80 18.36
CA ALA A 264 2.44 -18.15 17.47
C ALA A 264 1.88 -19.55 17.77
N ALA A 265 2.73 -20.54 18.01
CA ALA A 265 2.29 -21.89 18.39
C ALA A 265 1.53 -21.88 19.72
N ALA A 266 1.99 -21.12 20.72
CA ALA A 266 1.29 -20.96 21.99
C ALA A 266 -0.07 -20.27 21.84
N ASP A 267 -0.13 -19.18 21.07
CA ASP A 267 -1.37 -18.48 20.74
C ASP A 267 -2.37 -19.39 20.03
N ILE A 268 -1.91 -20.17 19.04
CA ILE A 268 -2.78 -21.12 18.34
C ILE A 268 -3.36 -22.14 19.32
N ARG A 269 -2.52 -22.80 20.14
CA ARG A 269 -2.99 -23.79 21.12
C ARG A 269 -4.05 -23.20 22.05
N ALA A 270 -3.82 -22.00 22.57
CA ALA A 270 -4.78 -21.33 23.43
C ALA A 270 -6.09 -21.02 22.70
N SER A 271 -6.00 -20.49 21.47
CA SER A 271 -7.17 -20.04 20.70
C SER A 271 -8.11 -21.16 20.23
N VAL A 272 -7.63 -22.41 20.18
CA VAL A 272 -8.42 -23.55 19.71
C VAL A 272 -8.72 -24.58 20.79
N ALA A 273 -8.22 -24.39 22.02
CA ALA A 273 -8.34 -25.37 23.10
C ALA A 273 -9.79 -25.76 23.40
N GLU A 274 -10.69 -24.78 23.51
CA GLU A 274 -12.11 -25.03 23.76
C GLU A 274 -12.79 -25.77 22.61
N ASP A 275 -12.46 -25.42 21.36
CA ASP A 275 -13.06 -26.03 20.17
C ASP A 275 -12.62 -27.50 20.03
N VAL A 276 -11.34 -27.77 20.24
CA VAL A 276 -10.77 -29.13 20.20
C VAL A 276 -11.31 -29.98 21.36
N ALA A 277 -11.45 -29.41 22.56
CA ALA A 277 -12.05 -30.10 23.70
C ALA A 277 -13.53 -30.43 23.46
N ARG A 278 -14.30 -29.47 22.93
CA ARG A 278 -15.73 -29.65 22.58
C ARG A 278 -15.92 -30.73 21.51
N ALA A 279 -14.96 -30.85 20.59
CA ALA A 279 -14.95 -31.88 19.55
C ALA A 279 -14.45 -33.25 20.04
N GLY A 280 -14.01 -33.40 21.29
CA GLY A 280 -13.48 -34.66 21.83
C GLY A 280 -12.08 -35.02 21.33
N LEU A 281 -11.33 -34.07 20.77
CA LEU A 281 -10.04 -34.29 20.10
C LEU A 281 -8.82 -34.14 21.04
N GLY A 282 -9.05 -34.03 22.36
CA GLY A 282 -8.01 -33.87 23.37
C GLY A 282 -7.38 -32.47 23.39
N ALA A 283 -6.06 -32.40 23.58
CA ALA A 283 -5.33 -31.14 23.62
C ALA A 283 -4.78 -30.76 22.23
N PRO A 284 -4.80 -29.47 21.83
CA PRO A 284 -4.26 -29.03 20.55
C PRO A 284 -2.76 -29.36 20.41
N ARG A 285 -2.40 -30.11 19.37
CA ARG A 285 -1.02 -30.54 19.09
C ARG A 285 -0.34 -29.59 18.12
N VAL A 286 0.18 -28.48 18.63
CA VAL A 286 0.88 -27.49 17.80
C VAL A 286 2.27 -27.25 18.36
N ARG A 287 3.32 -27.39 17.52
CA ARG A 287 4.71 -27.10 17.93
C ARG A 287 5.42 -26.21 16.90
N PHE A 288 6.43 -25.50 17.37
CA PHE A 288 7.32 -24.71 16.53
C PHE A 288 8.50 -25.56 16.05
N MET A 289 8.93 -25.34 14.81
CA MET A 289 10.22 -25.82 14.28
C MET A 289 10.88 -24.73 13.44
N ALA A 290 12.19 -24.54 13.60
CA ALA A 290 12.92 -23.46 12.96
C ALA A 290 13.14 -23.75 11.47
N LEU A 291 12.70 -22.85 10.61
CA LEU A 291 12.87 -22.94 9.16
C LEU A 291 13.14 -21.56 8.58
N ASP A 292 14.37 -21.32 8.13
CA ASP A 292 14.73 -20.17 7.32
C ASP A 292 14.83 -20.56 5.84
N LEU A 293 13.83 -20.18 5.05
CA LEU A 293 13.79 -20.44 3.61
C LEU A 293 14.82 -19.59 2.84
N ALA A 294 15.46 -18.61 3.46
CA ALA A 294 16.59 -17.91 2.87
C ALA A 294 17.92 -18.69 3.05
N SER A 295 17.89 -19.94 3.54
CA SER A 295 19.06 -20.79 3.69
C SER A 295 18.77 -22.27 3.41
N LEU A 296 19.35 -22.83 2.35
CA LEU A 296 19.21 -24.26 2.03
C LEU A 296 19.77 -25.16 3.14
N THR A 297 20.78 -24.70 3.89
CA THR A 297 21.26 -25.41 5.09
C THR A 297 20.18 -25.51 6.16
N SER A 298 19.45 -24.41 6.41
CA SER A 298 18.32 -24.42 7.36
C SER A 298 17.19 -25.33 6.87
N VAL A 299 16.87 -25.31 5.57
CA VAL A 299 15.88 -26.22 4.96
C VAL A 299 16.25 -27.68 5.17
N ARG A 300 17.52 -28.05 4.93
CA ARG A 300 18.04 -29.40 5.15
C ARG A 300 17.95 -29.82 6.62
N GLN A 301 18.32 -28.92 7.53
CA GLN A 301 18.25 -29.18 8.97
C GLN A 301 16.80 -29.39 9.43
N PHE A 302 15.87 -28.55 9.00
CA PHE A 302 14.46 -28.68 9.33
C PHE A 302 13.88 -30.03 8.88
N ALA A 303 14.15 -30.42 7.63
CA ALA A 303 13.65 -31.69 7.10
C ALA A 303 14.26 -32.89 7.83
N ALA A 304 15.55 -32.84 8.17
CA ALA A 304 16.22 -33.86 8.96
C ALA A 304 15.64 -33.97 10.38
N GLU A 305 15.40 -32.85 11.06
CA GLU A 305 14.78 -32.81 12.39
C GLU A 305 13.36 -33.39 12.35
N PHE A 306 12.55 -33.01 11.34
CA PHE A 306 11.20 -33.54 11.20
C PHE A 306 11.20 -35.05 10.97
N ARG A 307 12.05 -35.55 10.07
CA ARG A 307 12.19 -36.98 9.78
C ARG A 307 12.70 -37.78 10.98
N ALA A 308 13.65 -37.23 11.74
CA ALA A 308 14.16 -37.86 12.96
C ALA A 308 13.07 -38.04 14.02
N GLY A 309 12.04 -37.18 14.02
CA GLY A 309 10.86 -37.33 14.88
C GLY A 309 9.92 -38.48 14.50
N GLY A 310 10.10 -39.11 13.34
CA GLY A 310 9.30 -40.27 12.89
C GLY A 310 7.81 -39.99 12.65
N SER A 311 7.42 -38.72 12.57
CA SER A 311 6.02 -38.33 12.33
C SER A 311 5.65 -38.53 10.85
N PRO A 312 4.43 -39.01 10.54
CA PRO A 312 3.93 -38.96 9.16
C PRO A 312 3.76 -37.51 8.71
N LEU A 313 3.66 -37.27 7.40
CA LEU A 313 3.37 -35.95 6.83
C LEU A 313 2.24 -36.06 5.83
N HIS A 314 1.08 -35.53 6.21
CA HIS A 314 -0.13 -35.62 5.39
C HIS A 314 -0.40 -34.34 4.61
N ILE A 315 0.01 -33.18 5.15
CA ILE A 315 -0.28 -31.87 4.57
C ILE A 315 1.00 -31.02 4.62
N LEU A 316 1.47 -30.56 3.46
CA LEU A 316 2.56 -29.61 3.36
C LEU A 316 2.05 -28.33 2.70
N LEU A 317 1.91 -27.26 3.49
CA LEU A 317 1.53 -25.94 2.99
C LEU A 317 2.78 -25.07 2.79
N LEU A 318 3.14 -24.86 1.53
CA LEU A 318 4.24 -24.00 1.09
C LEU A 318 3.71 -22.56 1.00
N ASN A 319 3.40 -21.99 2.16
CA ASN A 319 2.70 -20.72 2.33
C ASN A 319 3.63 -19.51 2.40
N ALA A 320 4.83 -19.68 2.98
CA ALA A 320 5.76 -18.57 3.18
C ALA A 320 6.12 -17.86 1.86
N GLY A 321 6.31 -16.55 1.92
CA GLY A 321 6.89 -15.85 0.80
C GLY A 321 7.21 -14.40 1.09
N VAL A 322 8.11 -13.85 0.28
CA VAL A 322 8.47 -12.43 0.23
C VAL A 322 7.97 -11.84 -1.08
N MET A 323 7.58 -10.56 -1.06
CA MET A 323 7.01 -9.85 -2.21
C MET A 323 7.73 -8.54 -2.54
N LYS A 324 8.37 -7.91 -1.56
CA LYS A 324 9.10 -6.67 -1.73
C LYS A 324 10.51 -6.84 -1.22
N SER A 325 11.47 -6.32 -1.97
CA SER A 325 12.86 -6.30 -1.57
C SER A 325 13.11 -5.27 -0.47
N PRO A 326 14.00 -5.57 0.51
CA PRO A 326 14.50 -4.59 1.46
C PRO A 326 15.17 -3.41 0.73
N GLY A 327 14.97 -2.19 1.23
CA GLY A 327 15.58 -0.99 0.66
C GLY A 327 14.81 -0.35 -0.50
N THR A 328 13.65 -0.89 -0.85
CA THR A 328 12.76 -0.27 -1.84
C THR A 328 12.34 1.13 -1.38
N ALA A 329 12.69 2.14 -2.18
CA ALA A 329 12.43 3.54 -1.88
C ALA A 329 12.35 4.39 -3.14
N PHE A 330 11.67 5.53 -3.04
CA PHE A 330 11.84 6.59 -4.04
C PHE A 330 13.17 7.29 -3.82
N VAL A 331 14.04 7.25 -4.84
CA VAL A 331 15.28 8.02 -4.88
C VAL A 331 15.10 9.11 -5.93
N GLY A 332 14.74 10.32 -5.48
CA GLY A 332 14.38 11.42 -6.38
C GLY A 332 13.03 11.17 -7.06
N ARG A 333 13.01 11.07 -8.41
CA ARG A 333 11.80 10.76 -9.20
C ARG A 333 11.78 9.32 -9.72
N THR A 334 12.77 8.53 -9.35
CA THR A 334 12.96 7.15 -9.79
C THR A 334 12.67 6.22 -8.62
N PHE A 335 11.88 5.18 -8.88
CA PHE A 335 11.66 4.11 -7.92
C PHE A 335 12.89 3.20 -7.95
N ASP A 336 13.65 3.15 -6.85
CA ASP A 336 14.72 2.17 -6.70
C ASP A 336 14.11 0.93 -6.04
N TYR A 337 14.06 -0.14 -6.82
CA TYR A 337 13.76 -1.45 -6.29
C TYR A 337 14.93 -1.87 -5.42
N GLY A 338 14.64 -2.22 -4.17
CA GLY A 338 15.63 -2.82 -3.30
C GLY A 338 16.22 -4.10 -3.90
N TYR A 339 17.12 -4.76 -3.19
CA TYR A 339 17.56 -6.09 -3.59
C TYR A 339 18.01 -6.88 -2.38
N ALA A 340 17.67 -8.16 -2.36
CA ALA A 340 18.20 -9.10 -1.39
C ALA A 340 18.53 -10.43 -2.08
N ALA A 341 19.56 -11.10 -1.55
CA ALA A 341 19.89 -12.47 -1.88
C ALA A 341 19.75 -13.37 -0.65
N THR A 342 19.47 -14.65 -0.88
CA THR A 342 19.52 -15.70 0.14
C THR A 342 20.97 -15.95 0.58
N THR A 343 21.17 -16.69 1.68
CA THR A 343 22.53 -17.08 2.12
C THR A 343 23.26 -17.92 1.07
N ASP A 344 22.50 -18.59 0.21
CA ASP A 344 23.01 -19.46 -0.86
C ASP A 344 23.26 -18.69 -2.17
N GLY A 345 23.02 -17.37 -2.17
CA GLY A 345 23.30 -16.47 -3.28
C GLY A 345 22.17 -16.36 -4.31
N PHE A 346 20.99 -16.88 -4.04
CA PHE A 346 19.84 -16.71 -4.92
C PHE A 346 19.18 -15.34 -4.74
N GLU A 347 18.62 -14.77 -5.79
CA GLU A 347 17.67 -13.66 -5.69
C GLU A 347 16.53 -14.05 -4.73
N SER A 348 16.17 -13.14 -3.82
CA SER A 348 15.35 -13.48 -2.66
C SER A 348 13.94 -13.99 -2.98
N HIS A 349 13.26 -13.48 -4.01
CA HIS A 349 11.91 -13.93 -4.35
C HIS A 349 11.94 -15.37 -4.87
N ILE A 350 12.74 -15.66 -5.90
CA ILE A 350 12.81 -17.02 -6.44
C ILE A 350 13.45 -18.00 -5.45
N GLY A 351 14.46 -17.55 -4.70
CA GLY A 351 15.15 -18.33 -3.69
C GLY A 351 14.23 -18.78 -2.56
N ILE A 352 13.45 -17.85 -1.98
CA ILE A 352 12.59 -18.12 -0.83
C ILE A 352 11.25 -18.73 -1.26
N ASN A 353 10.59 -18.15 -2.26
CA ASN A 353 9.20 -18.51 -2.59
C ASN A 353 9.11 -19.85 -3.33
N HIS A 354 10.15 -20.19 -4.12
CA HIS A 354 10.19 -21.37 -4.98
C HIS A 354 11.33 -22.33 -4.62
N LEU A 355 12.60 -21.96 -4.77
CA LEU A 355 13.74 -22.90 -4.69
C LEU A 355 13.86 -23.58 -3.31
N ALA A 356 13.69 -22.83 -2.22
CA ALA A 356 13.72 -23.40 -0.87
C ALA A 356 12.53 -24.33 -0.60
N HIS A 357 11.35 -24.00 -1.13
CA HIS A 357 10.16 -24.85 -1.03
C HIS A 357 10.25 -26.09 -1.92
N PHE A 358 10.81 -25.96 -3.11
CA PHE A 358 11.15 -27.05 -4.01
C PHE A 358 12.07 -28.04 -3.28
N TYR A 359 13.18 -27.54 -2.72
CA TYR A 359 14.12 -28.37 -1.98
C TYR A 359 13.51 -29.01 -0.73
N LEU A 360 12.73 -28.26 0.04
CA LEU A 360 11.99 -28.79 1.20
C LEU A 360 11.07 -29.95 0.80
N THR A 361 10.34 -29.80 -0.31
CA THR A 361 9.43 -30.83 -0.81
C THR A 361 10.20 -32.08 -1.24
N GLN A 362 11.33 -31.91 -1.94
CA GLN A 362 12.18 -33.04 -2.35
C GLN A 362 12.73 -33.80 -1.13
N LEU A 363 13.17 -33.11 -0.07
CA LEU A 363 13.67 -33.73 1.15
C LEU A 363 12.59 -34.49 1.95
N LEU A 364 11.32 -34.10 1.80
CA LEU A 364 10.17 -34.69 2.50
C LEU A 364 9.34 -35.62 1.61
N ARG A 365 9.76 -35.83 0.35
CA ARG A 365 9.00 -36.59 -0.67
C ARG A 365 8.70 -38.01 -0.22
N ASP A 366 9.69 -38.73 0.30
CA ASP A 366 9.52 -40.11 0.77
C ASP A 366 8.57 -40.18 1.98
N THR A 367 8.63 -39.19 2.88
CA THR A 367 7.72 -39.10 4.03
C THR A 367 6.28 -38.83 3.56
N LEU A 368 6.08 -37.97 2.56
CA LEU A 368 4.76 -37.71 1.97
C LEU A 368 4.18 -38.99 1.35
N VAL A 369 4.97 -39.70 0.54
CA VAL A 369 4.55 -40.95 -0.12
C VAL A 369 4.23 -42.03 0.91
N ALA A 370 5.07 -42.20 1.94
CA ALA A 370 4.83 -43.15 3.03
C ALA A 370 3.59 -42.79 3.87
N SER A 371 3.14 -41.54 3.83
CA SER A 371 1.99 -41.02 4.58
C SER A 371 0.73 -40.88 3.72
N ALA A 372 0.73 -41.41 2.49
CA ALA A 372 -0.40 -41.31 1.59
C ALA A 372 -1.70 -41.86 2.25
N PRO A 373 -2.86 -41.18 2.08
CA PRO A 373 -3.07 -40.01 1.25
C PRO A 373 -2.49 -38.73 1.87
N ALA A 374 -1.67 -38.02 1.07
CA ALA A 374 -0.99 -36.79 1.46
C ALA A 374 -1.08 -35.74 0.34
N ARG A 375 -0.76 -34.48 0.66
CA ARG A 375 -0.85 -33.38 -0.30
C ARG A 375 0.11 -32.24 -0.05
N VAL A 376 0.51 -31.59 -1.14
CA VAL A 376 1.36 -30.40 -1.16
C VAL A 376 0.59 -29.23 -1.78
N VAL A 377 0.42 -28.14 -1.04
CA VAL A 377 -0.27 -26.93 -1.53
C VAL A 377 0.74 -25.79 -1.60
N ALA A 378 0.97 -25.24 -2.79
CA ALA A 378 1.86 -24.12 -3.01
C ALA A 378 1.10 -22.80 -3.17
N VAL A 379 1.39 -21.83 -2.30
CA VAL A 379 0.75 -20.51 -2.39
C VAL A 379 1.41 -19.68 -3.49
N SER A 380 0.66 -19.49 -4.58
CA SER A 380 0.96 -18.61 -5.70
C SER A 380 0.25 -17.24 -5.50
N SER A 381 0.00 -16.49 -6.57
CA SER A 381 -0.66 -15.19 -6.58
C SER A 381 -1.08 -14.82 -8.01
N ALA A 382 -2.11 -13.99 -8.17
CA ALA A 382 -2.42 -13.34 -9.46
C ALA A 382 -1.25 -12.49 -10.02
N ALA A 383 -0.22 -12.24 -9.21
CA ALA A 383 1.04 -11.64 -9.67
C ALA A 383 1.82 -12.53 -10.65
N GLU A 384 1.51 -13.82 -10.78
CA GLU A 384 2.15 -14.70 -11.77
C GLU A 384 2.02 -14.18 -13.21
N LYS A 385 0.96 -13.43 -13.52
CA LYS A 385 0.78 -12.72 -14.80
C LYS A 385 1.89 -11.70 -15.11
N GLY A 386 2.58 -11.22 -14.08
CA GLY A 386 3.67 -10.25 -14.17
C GLY A 386 5.04 -10.87 -14.39
N ALA A 387 5.13 -12.21 -14.50
CA ALA A 387 6.37 -12.89 -14.86
C ALA A 387 6.90 -12.44 -16.24
N PRO A 388 8.21 -12.63 -16.53
CA PRO A 388 8.79 -12.30 -17.83
C PRO A 388 8.05 -13.00 -18.99
N PRO A 389 8.09 -12.44 -20.22
CA PRO A 389 7.45 -13.08 -21.38
C PRO A 389 7.92 -14.52 -21.67
N SER A 390 9.16 -14.86 -21.29
CA SER A 390 9.70 -16.22 -21.35
C SER A 390 9.07 -17.18 -20.34
N GLY A 391 8.25 -16.68 -19.40
CA GLY A 391 7.76 -17.38 -18.23
C GLY A 391 8.76 -17.29 -17.08
N ILE A 392 9.91 -17.93 -17.24
CA ILE A 392 10.99 -17.94 -16.25
C ILE A 392 12.30 -17.51 -16.91
N ASP A 393 12.96 -16.52 -16.33
CA ASP A 393 14.36 -16.19 -16.59
C ASP A 393 15.24 -16.90 -15.57
N PHE A 394 15.91 -17.97 -16.00
CA PHE A 394 16.84 -18.74 -15.18
C PHE A 394 18.16 -18.00 -14.92
N GLY A 395 18.53 -17.04 -15.80
CA GLY A 395 19.73 -16.22 -15.64
C GLY A 395 19.63 -15.22 -14.50
N SER A 396 18.40 -14.87 -14.10
CA SER A 396 18.14 -13.88 -13.05
C SER A 396 18.26 -14.43 -11.62
N TRP A 397 18.47 -15.74 -11.44
CA TRP A 397 18.31 -16.40 -10.14
C TRP A 397 19.42 -16.12 -9.14
N MET A 398 20.59 -15.64 -9.56
CA MET A 398 21.76 -15.49 -8.67
C MET A 398 22.12 -14.01 -8.42
N ALA A 399 22.51 -13.30 -9.47
CA ALA A 399 22.98 -11.93 -9.37
C ALA A 399 21.86 -10.93 -9.71
N ARG A 400 21.93 -9.74 -9.12
CA ARG A 400 21.04 -8.62 -9.46
C ARG A 400 21.20 -8.29 -10.94
N GLN A 401 20.11 -8.37 -11.68
CA GLN A 401 20.07 -7.96 -13.08
C GLN A 401 19.98 -6.43 -13.20
N PRO A 402 20.52 -5.81 -14.27
CA PRO A 402 20.44 -4.36 -14.48
C PRO A 402 19.01 -3.82 -14.55
N ASP A 403 18.07 -4.64 -15.01
CA ASP A 403 16.65 -4.36 -15.18
C ASP A 403 15.77 -4.97 -14.08
N TYR A 404 16.36 -5.27 -12.92
CA TYR A 404 15.64 -5.85 -11.77
C TYR A 404 14.41 -5.02 -11.36
N GLU A 405 13.27 -5.68 -11.27
CA GLU A 405 11.98 -5.13 -10.88
C GLU A 405 11.28 -6.09 -9.91
N ASP A 406 10.91 -5.63 -8.71
CA ASP A 406 10.33 -6.49 -7.65
C ASP A 406 9.06 -7.21 -8.13
N GLY A 407 8.17 -6.51 -8.85
CA GLY A 407 6.91 -7.07 -9.34
C GLY A 407 7.12 -8.26 -10.28
N GLN A 408 8.05 -8.14 -11.22
CA GLN A 408 8.42 -9.18 -12.16
C GLN A 408 9.15 -10.33 -11.48
N ALA A 409 10.12 -10.05 -10.59
CA ALA A 409 10.82 -11.08 -9.81
C ALA A 409 9.86 -11.88 -8.92
N TYR A 410 8.95 -11.17 -8.23
CA TYR A 410 7.88 -11.80 -7.46
C TYR A 410 6.92 -12.59 -8.36
N GLY A 411 6.47 -12.01 -9.46
CA GLY A 411 5.58 -12.66 -10.42
C GLY A 411 6.16 -13.96 -10.98
N GLN A 412 7.43 -13.94 -11.38
CA GLN A 412 8.20 -15.12 -11.77
C GLN A 412 8.19 -16.19 -10.68
N SER A 413 8.47 -15.81 -9.43
CA SER A 413 8.48 -16.77 -8.31
C SER A 413 7.10 -17.40 -8.08
N LYS A 414 6.01 -16.68 -8.36
CA LYS A 414 4.63 -17.16 -8.22
C LYS A 414 4.19 -18.01 -9.41
N LEU A 415 4.65 -17.69 -10.62
CA LEU A 415 4.49 -18.58 -11.79
C LEU A 415 5.25 -19.90 -11.58
N ALA A 416 6.46 -19.84 -11.02
CA ALA A 416 7.23 -21.04 -10.70
C ALA A 416 6.46 -21.98 -9.76
N ASN A 417 5.76 -21.46 -8.75
CA ASN A 417 4.92 -22.27 -7.87
C ASN A 417 3.74 -22.94 -8.60
N VAL A 418 3.14 -22.29 -9.61
CA VAL A 418 2.07 -22.90 -10.42
C VAL A 418 2.61 -24.08 -11.23
N ILE A 419 3.71 -23.85 -11.93
CA ILE A 419 4.36 -24.85 -12.78
C ILE A 419 4.90 -26.01 -11.93
N PHE A 420 5.48 -25.71 -10.77
CA PHE A 420 5.94 -26.68 -9.78
C PHE A 420 4.84 -27.64 -9.33
N SER A 421 3.66 -27.13 -8.95
CA SER A 421 2.55 -27.99 -8.50
C SER A 421 2.07 -28.95 -9.58
N ARG A 422 2.06 -28.51 -10.84
CA ARG A 422 1.71 -29.38 -11.98
C ARG A 422 2.73 -30.49 -12.18
N GLU A 423 4.02 -30.15 -12.17
CA GLU A 423 5.09 -31.12 -12.35
C GLU A 423 5.14 -32.11 -11.18
N LEU A 424 5.01 -31.62 -9.94
CA LEU A 424 4.96 -32.47 -8.75
C LEU A 424 3.78 -33.44 -8.81
N ALA A 425 2.60 -32.98 -9.22
CA ALA A 425 1.42 -33.83 -9.43
C ALA A 425 1.67 -34.92 -10.49
N ALA A 426 2.33 -34.58 -11.60
CA ALA A 426 2.69 -35.54 -12.64
C ALA A 426 3.69 -36.59 -12.12
N GLN A 427 4.74 -36.15 -11.42
CA GLN A 427 5.77 -37.05 -10.89
C GLN A 427 5.31 -37.94 -9.73
N LEU A 428 4.28 -37.54 -9.00
CA LEU A 428 3.71 -38.30 -7.88
C LEU A 428 2.42 -39.05 -8.26
N ASN A 429 2.05 -39.06 -9.54
CA ASN A 429 0.88 -39.77 -10.01
C ASN A 429 0.94 -41.27 -9.60
N GLY A 430 -0.16 -41.79 -9.05
CA GLY A 430 -0.24 -43.17 -8.55
C GLY A 430 0.35 -43.42 -7.16
N THR A 431 1.03 -42.45 -6.54
CA THR A 431 1.58 -42.61 -5.18
C THR A 431 0.57 -42.32 -4.05
N GLY A 432 -0.62 -41.78 -4.40
CA GLY A 432 -1.58 -41.27 -3.42
C GLY A 432 -1.23 -39.89 -2.84
N VAL A 433 -0.19 -39.23 -3.37
CA VAL A 433 0.16 -37.84 -3.04
C VAL A 433 -0.34 -36.91 -4.14
N THR A 434 -1.01 -35.83 -3.76
CA THR A 434 -1.52 -34.81 -4.69
C THR A 434 -0.82 -33.47 -4.53
N SER A 435 -0.83 -32.62 -5.55
CA SER A 435 -0.29 -31.26 -5.48
C SER A 435 -1.20 -30.23 -6.11
N TYR A 436 -1.28 -29.05 -5.51
CA TYR A 436 -2.11 -27.95 -5.95
C TYR A 436 -1.38 -26.62 -5.78
N SER A 437 -1.72 -25.65 -6.62
CA SER A 437 -1.32 -24.26 -6.41
C SER A 437 -2.55 -23.38 -6.20
N CYS A 438 -2.43 -22.30 -5.45
CA CYS A 438 -3.55 -21.38 -5.26
C CYS A 438 -3.14 -19.93 -5.08
N HIS A 439 -4.02 -19.02 -5.49
CA HIS A 439 -3.95 -17.61 -5.12
C HIS A 439 -4.80 -17.36 -3.87
N PRO A 440 -4.31 -16.60 -2.86
CA PRO A 440 -5.08 -16.32 -1.64
C PRO A 440 -6.07 -15.16 -1.77
N GLY A 441 -6.10 -14.43 -2.90
CA GLY A 441 -6.86 -13.20 -3.04
C GLY A 441 -6.03 -11.95 -2.76
N ILE A 442 -6.68 -10.78 -2.84
CA ILE A 442 -6.05 -9.50 -2.49
C ILE A 442 -6.21 -9.34 -0.98
N ILE A 443 -5.15 -9.64 -0.23
CA ILE A 443 -5.21 -9.59 1.23
C ILE A 443 -4.87 -8.18 1.72
N ALA A 444 -5.65 -7.65 2.67
CA ALA A 444 -5.26 -6.49 3.47
C ALA A 444 -3.96 -6.83 4.21
N THR A 445 -2.83 -6.46 3.63
CA THR A 445 -1.51 -6.53 4.27
C THR A 445 -1.07 -5.12 4.64
N GLU A 446 -0.02 -4.99 5.45
CA GLU A 446 0.67 -3.71 5.76
C GLU A 446 1.07 -2.90 4.49
N LEU A 447 0.94 -3.49 3.30
CA LEU A 447 1.05 -2.86 1.98
C LEU A 447 0.14 -1.63 1.80
N GLY A 448 -1.02 -1.57 2.46
CA GLY A 448 -1.90 -0.40 2.42
C GLY A 448 -1.21 0.90 2.83
N ARG A 449 -0.32 0.85 3.84
CA ARG A 449 0.44 2.01 4.32
C ARG A 449 1.48 2.50 3.32
N TYR A 450 2.05 1.59 2.53
CA TYR A 450 3.06 1.93 1.52
C TYR A 450 2.41 2.37 0.20
N LEU A 451 1.23 1.83 -0.13
CA LEU A 451 0.46 2.29 -1.29
C LEU A 451 -0.11 3.69 -1.03
N GLU A 452 -0.58 4.00 0.18
CA GLU A 452 -0.94 5.37 0.57
C GLU A 452 0.27 6.32 0.46
N ALA A 453 1.44 5.92 0.96
CA ALA A 453 2.65 6.74 0.89
C ALA A 453 3.16 6.93 -0.56
N ALA A 454 3.16 5.88 -1.37
CA ALA A 454 3.58 5.94 -2.78
C ALA A 454 2.57 6.71 -3.65
N ILE A 455 1.27 6.57 -3.39
CA ILE A 455 0.22 7.35 -4.05
C ILE A 455 0.37 8.83 -3.66
N ASP A 456 0.61 9.15 -2.39
CA ASP A 456 0.79 10.55 -1.95
C ASP A 456 2.05 11.21 -2.54
N GLU A 457 3.12 10.46 -2.79
CA GLU A 457 4.40 10.96 -3.32
C GLU A 457 4.43 11.01 -4.87
N GLU A 458 3.80 10.05 -5.56
CA GLU A 458 3.74 9.97 -7.03
C GLU A 458 2.69 10.90 -7.67
N LEU A 459 1.90 11.59 -6.82
CA LEU A 459 0.85 12.55 -7.19
C LEU A 459 1.31 14.02 -7.15
N GLU A 460 2.57 14.30 -6.80
CA GLU A 460 3.13 15.65 -6.87
C GLU A 460 3.11 16.20 -8.31
N GLY A 461 2.20 17.14 -8.57
CA GLY A 461 2.14 17.91 -9.83
C GLY A 461 1.26 17.34 -10.96
N LYS A 462 0.54 16.23 -10.74
CA LYS A 462 -0.37 15.63 -11.76
C LYS A 462 -1.79 16.23 -11.68
N SER A 463 -2.54 16.19 -12.80
CA SER A 463 -3.85 16.87 -12.90
C SER A 463 -4.92 16.28 -11.95
N ALA A 464 -5.89 17.09 -11.53
CA ALA A 464 -7.02 16.68 -10.67
C ALA A 464 -7.82 15.48 -11.21
N VAL A 465 -7.76 15.20 -12.53
CA VAL A 465 -8.36 14.02 -13.15
C VAL A 465 -7.65 12.74 -12.69
N LEU A 466 -6.32 12.75 -12.66
CA LEU A 466 -5.55 11.59 -12.23
C LEU A 466 -5.70 11.34 -10.72
N HIS A 467 -5.87 12.39 -9.91
CA HIS A 467 -6.21 12.26 -8.49
C HIS A 467 -7.55 11.54 -8.30
N ALA A 468 -8.56 11.89 -9.09
CA ALA A 468 -9.87 11.25 -9.00
C ALA A 468 -9.84 9.78 -9.46
N ILE A 469 -9.08 9.45 -10.51
CA ILE A 469 -8.87 8.07 -10.95
C ILE A 469 -8.15 7.26 -9.85
N ASN A 470 -7.04 7.76 -9.33
CA ASN A 470 -6.27 7.03 -8.31
C ASN A 470 -7.05 6.88 -7.00
N ALA A 471 -7.82 7.90 -6.57
CA ALA A 471 -8.69 7.79 -5.40
C ALA A 471 -9.82 6.77 -5.60
N ALA A 472 -10.41 6.72 -6.80
CA ALA A 472 -11.40 5.70 -7.14
C ALA A 472 -10.77 4.30 -7.14
N VAL A 473 -9.60 4.14 -7.77
CA VAL A 473 -8.85 2.87 -7.78
C VAL A 473 -8.47 2.44 -6.36
N ALA A 474 -7.98 3.35 -5.52
CA ALA A 474 -7.64 3.07 -4.13
C ALA A 474 -8.86 2.65 -3.30
N LEU A 475 -9.98 3.37 -3.42
CA LEU A 475 -11.23 3.02 -2.74
C LEU A 475 -11.72 1.62 -3.17
N TRP A 476 -11.62 1.31 -4.45
CA TRP A 476 -11.94 -0.03 -4.97
C TRP A 476 -11.00 -1.11 -4.47
N PHE A 477 -9.68 -0.85 -4.42
CA PHE A 477 -8.71 -1.77 -3.82
C PHE A 477 -9.03 -2.05 -2.35
N THR A 478 -9.40 -1.02 -1.57
CA THR A 478 -9.79 -1.21 -0.16
C THR A 478 -11.07 -2.02 0.00
N GLN A 479 -12.02 -1.94 -0.93
CA GLN A 479 -13.25 -2.74 -0.89
C GLN A 479 -13.05 -4.19 -1.36
N ALA A 480 -12.00 -4.47 -2.14
CA ALA A 480 -11.66 -5.82 -2.60
C ALA A 480 -10.71 -6.57 -1.65
N GLN A 481 -10.32 -5.97 -0.51
CA GLN A 481 -9.39 -6.57 0.43
C GLN A 481 -10.06 -7.67 1.27
N LEU A 482 -9.54 -8.89 1.15
CA LEU A 482 -9.85 -10.03 2.01
C LEU A 482 -9.05 -9.96 3.31
N THR A 483 -9.63 -10.48 4.39
CA THR A 483 -8.89 -10.66 5.65
C THR A 483 -7.85 -11.78 5.49
N SER A 484 -6.88 -11.86 6.42
CA SER A 484 -5.95 -13.01 6.44
C SER A 484 -6.68 -14.35 6.65
N ALA A 485 -7.84 -14.33 7.33
CA ALA A 485 -8.68 -15.52 7.52
C ALA A 485 -9.36 -15.94 6.20
N ASP A 486 -9.90 -14.98 5.44
CA ASP A 486 -10.46 -15.25 4.12
C ASP A 486 -9.37 -15.77 3.16
N GLY A 487 -8.17 -15.19 3.21
CA GLY A 487 -7.03 -15.62 2.41
C GLY A 487 -6.53 -17.04 2.68
N ALA A 488 -6.81 -17.57 3.87
CA ALA A 488 -6.50 -18.94 4.23
C ALA A 488 -7.47 -19.96 3.62
N LEU A 489 -8.69 -19.55 3.23
CA LEU A 489 -9.77 -20.48 2.87
C LEU A 489 -9.42 -21.38 1.68
N THR A 490 -8.83 -20.84 0.61
CA THR A 490 -8.51 -21.66 -0.58
C THR A 490 -7.46 -22.72 -0.27
N GLN A 491 -6.39 -22.38 0.46
CA GLN A 491 -5.39 -23.39 0.81
C GLN A 491 -5.89 -24.37 1.87
N LEU A 492 -6.79 -23.95 2.78
CA LEU A 492 -7.45 -24.84 3.73
C LEU A 492 -8.41 -25.81 3.04
N TYR A 493 -9.16 -25.34 2.04
CA TYR A 493 -9.97 -26.20 1.18
C TYR A 493 -9.09 -27.27 0.51
N LEU A 494 -8.01 -26.86 -0.15
CA LEU A 494 -7.08 -27.80 -0.80
C LEU A 494 -6.40 -28.72 0.22
N ALA A 495 -6.14 -28.25 1.43
CA ALA A 495 -5.54 -29.02 2.51
C ALA A 495 -6.46 -30.11 3.07
N SER A 496 -7.78 -29.97 2.95
CA SER A 496 -8.75 -30.74 3.74
C SER A 496 -9.85 -31.42 2.94
N ALA A 497 -10.22 -30.92 1.76
CA ALA A 497 -11.25 -31.50 0.92
C ALA A 497 -10.89 -32.93 0.48
N ASP A 498 -11.90 -33.71 0.12
CA ASP A 498 -11.68 -35.01 -0.51
C ASP A 498 -10.88 -34.81 -1.82
N ALA A 499 -9.71 -35.43 -1.90
CA ALA A 499 -8.83 -35.32 -3.06
C ALA A 499 -9.49 -35.82 -4.34
N ALA A 500 -10.48 -36.72 -4.26
CA ALA A 500 -11.25 -37.18 -5.42
C ALA A 500 -12.14 -36.10 -6.04
N THR A 501 -12.42 -35.02 -5.30
CA THR A 501 -13.21 -33.87 -5.79
C THR A 501 -12.33 -32.74 -6.33
N LEU A 502 -11.01 -32.90 -6.26
CA LEU A 502 -10.03 -31.90 -6.69
C LEU A 502 -9.32 -32.32 -7.98
N GLU A 503 -8.89 -31.35 -8.77
CA GLU A 503 -8.08 -31.57 -9.96
C GLU A 503 -6.59 -31.53 -9.57
N ASN A 504 -5.94 -32.69 -9.55
CA ASN A 504 -4.53 -32.81 -9.19
C ASN A 504 -3.63 -32.04 -10.17
N GLY A 505 -2.77 -31.17 -9.65
CA GLY A 505 -1.90 -30.29 -10.42
C GLY A 505 -2.54 -28.95 -10.80
N ALA A 506 -3.83 -28.73 -10.51
CA ALA A 506 -4.52 -27.51 -10.92
C ALA A 506 -4.16 -26.28 -10.07
N PHE A 507 -4.48 -25.11 -10.63
CA PHE A 507 -4.44 -23.81 -9.96
C PHE A 507 -5.83 -23.43 -9.47
N TYR A 508 -5.92 -22.94 -8.24
CA TYR A 508 -7.19 -22.55 -7.63
C TYR A 508 -7.26 -21.04 -7.36
N GLU A 509 -8.38 -20.45 -7.72
CA GLU A 509 -8.75 -19.07 -7.42
C GLU A 509 -9.56 -18.99 -6.11
N PRO A 510 -9.49 -17.86 -5.39
CA PRO A 510 -10.38 -17.60 -4.27
C PRO A 510 -11.85 -17.57 -4.71
N ILE A 511 -12.80 -18.10 -3.94
CA ILE A 511 -12.58 -19.06 -2.84
C ILE A 511 -12.88 -20.48 -3.36
N ALA A 512 -11.85 -21.33 -3.33
CA ALA A 512 -11.97 -22.78 -3.56
C ALA A 512 -12.50 -23.18 -4.95
N ALA A 513 -12.22 -22.39 -6.00
CA ALA A 513 -12.62 -22.71 -7.36
C ALA A 513 -11.41 -23.08 -8.22
N VAL A 514 -11.55 -24.11 -9.07
CA VAL A 514 -10.56 -24.37 -10.14
C VAL A 514 -10.51 -23.14 -11.03
N GLY A 515 -9.31 -22.60 -11.22
CA GLY A 515 -9.06 -21.40 -12.00
C GLY A 515 -8.01 -21.64 -13.09
N ALA A 516 -7.84 -20.63 -13.93
CA ALA A 516 -6.78 -20.61 -14.94
C ALA A 516 -5.70 -19.60 -14.51
N PRO A 517 -4.43 -20.01 -14.42
CA PRO A 517 -3.32 -19.06 -14.38
C PRO A 517 -3.40 -18.10 -15.58
N GLN A 518 -3.05 -16.84 -15.37
CA GLN A 518 -3.17 -15.79 -16.37
C GLN A 518 -1.93 -15.70 -17.26
N HIS A 519 -0.76 -16.15 -16.80
CA HIS A 519 0.43 -16.13 -17.64
C HIS A 519 0.36 -17.21 -18.73
N PRO A 520 0.56 -16.88 -20.02
CA PRO A 520 0.44 -17.84 -21.13
C PRO A 520 1.36 -19.06 -21.02
N LYS A 521 2.52 -18.90 -20.36
CA LYS A 521 3.50 -19.97 -20.14
C LYS A 521 3.18 -20.91 -18.98
N ALA A 522 2.11 -20.68 -18.20
CA ALA A 522 1.77 -21.54 -17.08
C ALA A 522 1.39 -22.98 -17.46
N HIS A 523 0.99 -23.21 -18.73
CA HIS A 523 0.66 -24.52 -19.28
C HIS A 523 1.71 -25.07 -20.26
N ASP A 524 2.87 -24.42 -20.38
CA ASP A 524 3.94 -24.83 -21.29
C ASP A 524 4.68 -26.06 -20.74
N ALA A 525 4.57 -27.18 -21.43
CA ALA A 525 5.13 -28.47 -20.99
C ALA A 525 6.67 -28.49 -21.04
N GLU A 526 7.29 -27.77 -21.97
CA GLU A 526 8.75 -27.69 -22.06
C GLU A 526 9.30 -26.85 -20.91
N LEU A 527 8.66 -25.70 -20.63
CA LEU A 527 9.00 -24.88 -19.48
C LEU A 527 8.77 -25.63 -18.16
N GLN A 528 7.73 -26.47 -18.09
CA GLN A 528 7.44 -27.29 -16.91
C GLN A 528 8.60 -28.24 -16.58
N ALA A 529 9.02 -29.05 -17.54
CA ALA A 529 10.15 -29.96 -17.36
C ALA A 529 11.47 -29.21 -17.10
N ARG A 530 11.69 -28.09 -17.82
CA ARG A 530 12.89 -27.28 -17.67
C ARG A 530 12.96 -26.61 -16.29
N LEU A 531 11.87 -26.04 -15.78
CA LEU A 531 11.83 -25.43 -14.46
C LEU A 531 12.26 -26.43 -13.38
N TRP A 532 11.79 -27.67 -13.47
CA TRP A 532 12.17 -28.73 -12.54
C TRP A 532 13.68 -29.01 -12.58
N ALA A 533 14.20 -29.31 -13.77
CA ALA A 533 15.61 -29.63 -13.96
C ALA A 533 16.54 -28.49 -13.52
N GLU A 534 16.20 -27.24 -13.86
CA GLU A 534 16.97 -26.05 -13.46
C GLU A 534 16.87 -25.80 -11.96
N SER A 535 15.71 -26.07 -11.33
CA SER A 535 15.57 -25.97 -9.87
C SER A 535 16.45 -26.99 -9.14
N GLU A 536 16.50 -28.24 -9.63
CA GLU A 536 17.42 -29.26 -9.11
C GLU A 536 18.88 -28.84 -9.29
N ALA A 537 19.26 -28.43 -10.51
CA ALA A 537 20.63 -28.02 -10.81
C ALA A 537 21.07 -26.82 -9.96
N ALA A 538 20.22 -25.80 -9.82
CA ALA A 538 20.49 -24.62 -9.01
C ALA A 538 20.71 -24.98 -7.54
N VAL A 539 19.80 -25.77 -6.95
CA VAL A 539 19.91 -26.22 -5.55
C VAL A 539 21.17 -27.06 -5.34
N GLN A 540 21.47 -28.01 -6.22
CA GLN A 540 22.68 -28.83 -6.11
C GLN A 540 23.95 -28.00 -6.24
N ALA A 541 24.01 -27.07 -7.20
CA ALA A 541 25.14 -26.18 -7.39
C ALA A 541 25.37 -25.26 -6.17
N ALA A 542 24.30 -24.80 -5.52
CA ALA A 542 24.40 -24.01 -4.30
C ALA A 542 24.89 -24.86 -3.11
N LEU A 543 24.34 -26.06 -2.91
CA LEU A 543 24.76 -26.97 -1.84
C LEU A 543 26.22 -27.42 -1.99
N ALA A 544 26.70 -27.62 -3.22
CA ALA A 544 28.09 -27.98 -3.49
C ALA A 544 29.10 -26.89 -3.08
N LYS A 545 28.69 -25.63 -2.95
CA LYS A 545 29.53 -24.53 -2.46
C LYS A 545 29.57 -24.44 -0.93
N LEU A 546 28.66 -25.13 -0.25
CA LEU A 546 28.54 -25.13 1.22
C LEU A 546 29.31 -26.29 1.88
N ASN A 547 29.70 -27.28 1.08
CA ASN A 547 30.57 -28.40 1.47
C ASN A 547 32.00 -28.11 1.02
#